data_AF-A0A014MU87-F1
#
_entry.id   AF-A0A014MU87-F1
#
_cell.length_a   1.000
_cell.length_b   1.000
_cell.length_c   1.000
_cell.angle_alpha   90.00
_cell.angle_beta   90.00
_cell.angle_gamma   90.00
#
_symmetry.space_group_name_H-M   'P 1'
#
loop_
_entity.id
_entity.type
_entity.pdbx_description
1 polymer ?
#
loop_
_entity_poly.entity_id
_entity_poly.type
_entity_poly.pdbx_seq_one_letter_code
_entity_poly.pdbx_strand_id
1 'polypeptide(L)'
;MARSDVRCHVRLNRDHVAFRGNPHEASGQVLTGSIILQVSTPLHSGHFRLHLLGKLKVAEPVLRKWQRVLNFSAKKTTMAKTIISEHAHNLAPSGGETLPTGHYEYRFELALPGKMTETIEGLPELILRYCLEATIYSGEVPVERAYKHLRVIRAAATDAIEPFRAEVSQGTWSDKVDYCFTVPEKVISFGGVIPFNILLYPLLMGLRLDNITVRVIEDRQSLVTSNTAQSTPNLFTRILAKAYINGPGKMQVTRDKHEEGVCLGNLGIVSPITSTHKPQRPCSIHRSRNHQGRSCRRSDHRFEEP
;
A
#
# COMPACT_ATOMS: atom_id res chain seq x y z
N MET A 1 3.97 36.32 33.01
CA MET A 1 4.48 36.08 31.64
C MET A 1 3.28 35.99 30.73
N ALA A 2 3.04 37.03 29.91
CA ALA A 2 1.95 37.02 28.95
C ALA A 2 2.26 35.98 27.87
N ARG A 3 1.40 34.97 27.75
CA ARG A 3 1.49 33.96 26.69
C ARG A 3 1.18 34.70 25.38
N SER A 4 2.17 34.85 24.51
CA SER A 4 1.96 35.39 23.17
C SER A 4 0.94 34.50 22.46
N ASP A 5 -0.22 35.05 22.16
CA ASP A 5 -1.31 34.32 21.50
C ASP A 5 -1.08 34.41 19.98
N VAL A 6 -0.14 33.60 19.52
CA VAL A 6 0.18 33.41 18.10
C VAL A 6 -0.30 32.03 17.70
N ARG A 7 -1.11 31.96 16.65
CA ARG A 7 -1.60 30.70 16.10
C ARG A 7 -1.06 30.50 14.69
N CYS A 8 -0.54 29.32 14.42
CA CYS A 8 0.04 28.96 13.12
C CYS A 8 -0.71 27.79 12.49
N HIS A 9 -0.92 27.84 11.17
CA HIS A 9 -1.47 26.74 10.40
C HIS A 9 -0.74 26.58 9.07
N VAL A 10 -0.35 25.35 8.73
CA VAL A 10 0.27 25.03 7.44
C VAL A 10 -0.79 24.52 6.46
N ARG A 11 -0.98 25.24 5.36
CA ARG A 11 -1.87 24.85 4.26
C ARG A 11 -1.03 24.39 3.07
N LEU A 12 -1.33 23.20 2.56
CA LEU A 12 -0.75 22.71 1.32
C LEU A 12 -1.73 22.93 0.18
N ASN A 13 -1.21 23.22 -1.02
CA ASN A 13 -2.03 23.24 -2.22
C ASN A 13 -2.52 21.82 -2.59
N ARG A 14 -1.68 20.81 -2.32
CA ARG A 14 -2.01 19.40 -2.41
C ARG A 14 -1.42 18.65 -1.22
N ASP A 15 -2.24 17.82 -0.57
CA ASP A 15 -1.83 17.02 0.59
C ASP A 15 -0.98 15.79 0.21
N HIS A 16 -0.63 15.66 -1.08
CA HIS A 16 0.22 14.61 -1.62
C HIS A 16 1.15 15.13 -2.73
N VAL A 17 2.25 14.42 -2.92
CA VAL A 17 3.17 14.59 -4.06
C VAL A 17 3.41 13.23 -4.70
N ALA A 18 3.39 13.18 -6.03
CA ALA A 18 3.64 11.98 -6.80
C ALA A 18 4.97 12.10 -7.54
N PHE A 19 5.88 11.15 -7.30
CA PHE A 19 7.09 10.95 -8.07
C PHE A 19 6.84 9.91 -9.16
N ARG A 20 7.37 10.14 -10.35
CA ARG A 20 7.29 9.22 -11.49
C ARG A 20 8.57 8.42 -11.58
N GLY A 21 8.44 7.11 -11.57
CA GLY A 21 9.56 6.19 -11.64
C GLY A 21 10.21 5.82 -10.31
N ASN A 22 11.30 5.06 -10.39
CA ASN A 22 12.13 4.60 -9.29
C ASN A 22 12.95 5.75 -8.65
N PRO A 23 13.56 5.55 -7.46
CA PRO A 23 14.31 6.60 -6.77
C PRO A 23 15.54 7.16 -7.50
N HIS A 24 16.08 6.44 -8.48
CA HIS A 24 17.26 6.85 -9.25
C HIS A 24 16.89 7.64 -10.50
N GLU A 25 15.71 7.39 -11.09
CA GLU A 25 15.24 8.07 -12.30
C GLU A 25 14.29 9.24 -12.02
N ALA A 26 13.57 9.21 -10.90
CA ALA A 26 12.54 10.19 -10.61
C ALA A 26 13.10 11.60 -10.51
N SER A 27 12.48 12.55 -11.23
CA SER A 27 12.78 13.96 -11.10
C SER A 27 12.35 14.50 -9.73
N GLY A 28 12.97 15.60 -9.30
CA GLY A 28 12.46 16.37 -8.17
C GLY A 28 11.02 16.87 -8.42
N GLN A 29 10.32 17.17 -7.33
CA GLN A 29 8.98 17.74 -7.34
C GLN A 29 8.96 19.01 -6.50
N VAL A 30 8.11 19.98 -6.82
CA VAL A 30 7.97 21.20 -6.01
C VAL A 30 6.70 21.09 -5.19
N LEU A 31 6.85 21.16 -3.86
CA LEU A 31 5.74 21.25 -2.93
C LEU A 31 5.45 22.71 -2.63
N THR A 32 4.22 23.14 -2.91
CA THR A 32 3.80 24.53 -2.68
C THR A 32 2.68 24.60 -1.66
N GLY A 33 2.67 25.68 -0.89
CA GLY A 33 1.68 25.91 0.15
C GLY A 33 1.80 27.29 0.76
N SER A 34 1.13 27.46 1.89
CA SER A 34 1.15 28.72 2.63
C SER A 34 1.10 28.48 4.14
N ILE A 35 1.83 29.29 4.88
CA ILE A 35 1.78 29.37 6.34
C ILE A 35 0.85 30.52 6.69
N ILE A 36 -0.24 30.18 7.37
CA ILE A 36 -1.24 31.12 7.84
C ILE A 36 -0.95 31.42 9.30
N LEU A 37 -0.76 32.70 9.61
CA LEU A 37 -0.44 33.19 10.94
C LEU A 37 -1.53 34.14 11.42
N GLN A 38 -1.99 33.92 12.64
CA GLN A 38 -2.84 34.83 13.36
C GLN A 38 -2.07 35.31 14.59
N VAL A 39 -1.86 36.62 14.67
CA VAL A 39 -1.05 37.27 15.70
C VAL A 39 -1.98 38.16 16.52
N SER A 40 -2.34 37.71 17.72
CA SER A 40 -3.19 38.48 18.64
C SER A 40 -2.38 39.50 19.47
N THR A 41 -1.08 39.27 19.63
CA THR A 41 -0.13 40.17 20.32
C THR A 41 1.10 40.42 19.45
N PRO A 42 1.59 41.68 19.32
CA PRO A 42 2.74 41.98 18.46
C PRO A 42 3.95 41.10 18.76
N LEU A 43 4.53 40.50 17.72
CA LEU A 43 5.62 39.54 17.83
C LEU A 43 6.95 40.21 17.50
N HIS A 44 7.87 40.27 18.48
CA HIS A 44 9.17 40.90 18.31
C HIS A 44 10.19 39.89 17.75
N SER A 45 11.00 40.34 16.81
CA SER A 45 11.97 39.58 16.01
C SER A 45 11.39 38.25 15.51
N GLY A 46 10.19 38.34 14.93
CA GLY A 46 9.42 37.20 14.47
C GLY A 46 10.00 36.57 13.21
N HIS A 47 10.32 35.28 13.25
CA HIS A 47 10.68 34.51 12.07
C HIS A 47 10.05 33.12 12.11
N PHE A 48 9.94 32.46 10.95
CA PHE A 48 9.52 31.06 10.91
C PHE A 48 10.58 30.17 10.28
N ARG A 49 10.64 28.91 10.73
CA ARG A 49 11.41 27.84 10.09
C ARG A 49 10.47 26.75 9.62
N LEU A 50 10.70 26.24 8.42
CA LEU A 50 9.91 25.19 7.82
C LEU A 50 10.77 23.94 7.62
N HIS A 51 10.36 22.83 8.22
CA HIS A 51 11.05 21.56 8.11
C HIS A 51 10.14 20.50 7.49
N LEU A 52 10.68 19.74 6.55
CA LEU A 52 10.07 18.48 6.12
C LEU A 52 10.69 17.34 6.91
N LEU A 53 9.88 16.70 7.75
CA LEU A 53 10.31 15.59 8.59
C LEU A 53 9.84 14.25 8.00
N GLY A 54 10.73 13.26 7.99
CA GLY A 54 10.40 11.85 7.79
C GLY A 54 10.41 11.12 9.13
N LYS A 55 9.27 10.56 9.51
CA LYS A 55 9.10 9.76 10.74
C LYS A 55 8.95 8.30 10.36
N LEU A 56 10.00 7.53 10.61
CA LEU A 56 10.08 6.10 10.38
C LEU A 56 9.80 5.37 11.70
N LYS A 57 8.82 4.49 11.74
CA LYS A 57 8.53 3.59 12.87
C LYS A 57 8.80 2.16 12.43
N VAL A 58 9.62 1.46 13.20
CA VAL A 58 10.10 0.10 12.87
C VAL A 58 9.86 -0.79 14.08
N ALA A 59 9.23 -1.95 13.88
CA ALA A 59 9.07 -2.94 14.95
C ALA A 59 10.44 -3.55 15.33
N GLU A 60 10.68 -3.90 16.59
CA GLU A 60 11.98 -4.49 16.94
C GLU A 60 12.25 -5.86 16.27
N PRO A 61 13.51 -6.16 15.88
CA PRO A 61 13.88 -7.40 15.15
C PRO A 61 13.49 -8.71 15.86
N VAL A 62 13.58 -8.78 17.19
CA VAL A 62 13.43 -10.02 17.97
C VAL A 62 11.96 -10.49 18.04
N LEU A 63 10.99 -9.59 17.92
CA LEU A 63 9.56 -9.91 18.02
C LEU A 63 8.93 -10.29 16.67
N ARG A 64 9.65 -10.12 15.55
CA ARG A 64 9.08 -10.23 14.19
C ARG A 64 8.71 -11.65 13.76
N LYS A 65 9.31 -12.67 14.38
CA LYS A 65 9.03 -14.10 14.06
C LYS A 65 7.80 -14.65 14.80
N TRP A 66 7.43 -14.06 15.94
CA TRP A 66 6.38 -14.58 16.85
C TRP A 66 5.15 -13.67 16.98
N GLN A 67 5.15 -12.49 16.38
CA GLN A 67 4.00 -11.55 16.42
C GLN A 67 2.66 -12.17 16.00
N ARG A 68 2.67 -13.23 15.15
CA ARG A 68 1.46 -13.93 14.72
C ARG A 68 0.99 -15.06 15.64
N VAL A 69 1.81 -15.53 16.59
CA VAL A 69 1.40 -16.62 17.50
C VAL A 69 0.65 -16.08 18.72
N LEU A 70 0.94 -14.85 19.16
CA LEU A 70 0.50 -14.35 20.48
C LEU A 70 -0.27 -13.01 20.47
N ASN A 71 -0.57 -12.41 19.31
CA ASN A 71 -1.25 -11.10 19.23
C ASN A 71 -0.63 -9.99 20.11
N PHE A 72 0.70 -10.02 20.30
CA PHE A 72 1.39 -9.04 21.15
C PHE A 72 1.76 -7.78 20.37
N SER A 73 1.49 -6.62 20.96
CA SER A 73 1.93 -5.31 20.43
C SER A 73 3.44 -5.19 20.59
N ALA A 74 4.21 -5.47 19.54
CA ALA A 74 5.65 -5.28 19.58
C ALA A 74 5.99 -3.81 19.82
N LYS A 75 6.97 -3.55 20.70
CA LYS A 75 7.53 -2.21 20.88
C LYS A 75 8.11 -1.74 19.54
N LYS A 76 7.78 -0.51 19.16
CA LYS A 76 8.22 0.12 17.91
C LYS A 76 9.23 1.22 18.22
N THR A 77 10.38 1.18 17.56
CA THR A 77 11.36 2.26 17.59
C THR A 77 10.95 3.32 16.58
N THR A 78 10.85 4.57 17.02
CA THR A 78 10.55 5.71 16.14
C THR A 78 11.84 6.48 15.88
N MET A 79 12.20 6.61 14.61
CA MET A 79 13.29 7.45 14.13
C MET A 79 12.69 8.62 13.37
N ALA A 80 13.04 9.84 13.75
CA ALA A 80 12.67 11.04 13.02
C ALA A 80 13.93 11.63 12.38
N LYS A 81 13.83 11.99 11.10
CA LYS A 81 14.90 12.64 10.35
C LYS A 81 14.36 13.87 9.66
N THR A 82 15.06 14.98 9.80
CA THR A 82 14.83 16.17 8.97
C THR A 82 15.37 15.89 7.57
N ILE A 83 14.49 15.99 6.58
CA ILE A 83 14.82 15.69 5.17
C ILE A 83 15.22 16.97 4.47
N ILE A 84 14.43 18.01 4.69
CA ILE A 84 14.65 19.34 4.12
C ILE A 84 14.41 20.35 5.23
N SER A 85 15.27 21.35 5.27
CA SER A 85 15.17 22.48 6.17
C SER A 85 15.26 23.74 5.32
N GLU A 86 14.16 24.49 5.28
CA GLU A 86 14.16 25.83 4.70
C GLU A 86 14.51 26.82 5.81
N HIS A 87 15.48 27.70 5.53
CA HIS A 87 16.00 28.63 6.53
C HIS A 87 15.05 29.79 6.79
N ALA A 88 15.28 30.48 7.91
CA ALA A 88 14.39 31.46 8.51
C ALA A 88 13.87 32.50 7.52
N HIS A 89 12.55 32.61 7.44
CA HIS A 89 11.87 33.70 6.75
C HIS A 89 11.44 34.72 7.80
N ASN A 90 11.91 35.96 7.63
CA ASN A 90 11.52 37.07 8.49
C ASN A 90 10.04 37.40 8.26
N LEU A 91 9.27 37.48 9.34
CA LEU A 91 7.84 37.76 9.26
C LEU A 91 7.56 39.26 9.12
N ALA A 92 8.44 40.12 9.65
CA ALA A 92 8.19 41.55 9.63
C ALA A 92 8.35 42.15 8.23
N PRO A 93 7.40 42.99 7.77
CA PRO A 93 7.51 43.68 6.49
C PRO A 93 8.65 44.72 6.55
N SER A 94 9.55 44.68 5.56
CA SER A 94 10.55 45.72 5.28
C SER A 94 11.51 46.08 6.43
N GLY A 95 12.02 45.09 7.17
CA GLY A 95 13.14 45.28 8.11
C GLY A 95 12.78 45.84 9.48
N GLY A 96 11.49 45.92 9.83
CA GLY A 96 11.08 46.21 11.20
C GLY A 96 11.35 45.03 12.15
N GLU A 97 11.58 45.31 13.43
CA GLU A 97 11.78 44.24 14.43
C GLU A 97 10.46 43.63 14.90
N THR A 98 9.31 44.29 14.73
CA THR A 98 8.03 43.82 15.29
C THR A 98 7.01 43.52 14.20
N LEU A 99 6.41 42.33 14.26
CA LEU A 99 5.26 41.94 13.48
C LEU A 99 3.98 42.37 14.22
N PRO A 100 3.17 43.31 13.67
CA PRO A 100 1.95 43.78 14.30
C PRO A 100 0.89 42.68 14.45
N THR A 101 -0.15 42.98 15.22
CA THR A 101 -1.33 42.11 15.28
C THR A 101 -2.01 42.03 13.92
N GLY A 102 -2.54 40.85 13.58
CA GLY A 102 -3.20 40.65 12.30
C GLY A 102 -3.13 39.22 11.78
N HIS A 103 -3.61 39.06 10.56
CA HIS A 103 -3.56 37.82 9.80
C HIS A 103 -2.55 37.94 8.68
N TYR A 104 -1.66 36.96 8.58
CA TYR A 104 -0.59 36.94 7.59
C TYR A 104 -0.59 35.60 6.86
N GLU A 105 -0.24 35.65 5.58
CA GLU A 105 -0.10 34.46 4.73
C GLU A 105 1.25 34.50 4.03
N TYR A 106 2.11 33.52 4.32
CA TYR A 106 3.43 33.37 3.71
C TYR A 106 3.43 32.17 2.79
N ARG A 107 3.66 32.39 1.49
CA ARG A 107 3.77 31.30 0.52
C ARG A 107 5.18 30.70 0.58
N PHE A 108 5.26 29.39 0.38
CA PHE A 108 6.53 28.66 0.30
C PHE A 108 6.54 27.72 -0.89
N GLU A 109 7.74 27.45 -1.38
CA GLU A 109 8.03 26.46 -2.41
C GLU A 109 9.20 25.60 -1.98
N LEU A 110 8.97 24.30 -1.82
CA LEU A 110 9.97 23.36 -1.34
C LEU A 110 10.32 22.35 -2.43
N ALA A 111 11.56 22.41 -2.92
CA ALA A 111 12.09 21.45 -3.87
C ALA A 111 12.34 20.09 -3.18
N LEU A 112 11.50 19.11 -3.48
CA LEU A 112 11.58 17.75 -2.95
C LEU A 112 12.50 16.88 -3.82
N PRO A 113 13.49 16.19 -3.21
CA PRO A 113 14.36 15.28 -3.95
C PRO A 113 13.62 14.10 -4.58
N GLY A 114 13.95 13.80 -5.84
CA GLY A 114 13.41 12.65 -6.58
C GLY A 114 13.65 11.30 -5.91
N LYS A 115 14.67 11.19 -5.07
CA LYS A 115 15.03 9.98 -4.30
C LYS A 115 14.18 9.72 -3.05
N MET A 116 13.22 10.59 -2.71
CA MET A 116 12.39 10.41 -1.51
C MET A 116 11.61 9.08 -1.55
N THR A 117 11.65 8.31 -0.47
CA THR A 117 10.87 7.08 -0.36
C THR A 117 9.37 7.39 -0.34
N GLU A 118 8.55 6.47 -0.85
CA GLU A 118 7.10 6.61 -0.73
C GLU A 118 6.64 6.53 0.74
N THR A 119 5.51 7.16 1.04
CA THR A 119 4.86 6.99 2.35
C THR A 119 4.43 5.54 2.49
N ILE A 120 4.87 4.91 3.58
CA ILE A 120 4.51 3.53 3.91
C ILE A 120 3.49 3.56 5.04
N GLU A 121 2.26 3.19 4.74
CA GLU A 121 1.18 3.03 5.72
C GLU A 121 0.57 1.63 5.64
N GLY A 122 -0.06 1.19 6.73
CA GLY A 122 -0.76 -0.11 6.77
C GLY A 122 0.12 -1.34 7.02
N LEU A 123 1.45 -1.19 7.05
CA LEU A 123 2.36 -2.26 7.44
C LEU A 123 2.64 -2.19 8.96
N PRO A 124 2.30 -3.24 9.74
CA PRO A 124 2.49 -3.22 11.20
C PRO A 124 3.96 -3.12 11.64
N GLU A 125 4.88 -3.65 10.85
CA GLU A 125 6.32 -3.72 11.11
C GLU A 125 7.10 -2.48 10.65
N LEU A 126 6.54 -1.68 9.75
CA LEU A 126 7.23 -0.58 9.09
C LEU A 126 6.24 0.54 8.70
N ILE A 127 6.40 1.73 9.27
CA ILE A 127 5.56 2.88 8.93
C ILE A 127 6.47 4.06 8.62
N LEU A 128 6.31 4.68 7.46
CA LEU A 128 7.04 5.88 7.07
C LEU A 128 6.06 6.99 6.75
N ARG A 129 6.09 8.07 7.53
CA ARG A 129 5.21 9.22 7.37
C ARG A 129 6.00 10.49 7.21
N TYR A 130 5.52 11.38 6.33
CA TYR A 130 6.06 12.71 6.17
C TYR A 130 5.16 13.76 6.83
N CYS A 131 5.76 14.77 7.43
CA CYS A 131 5.04 15.95 7.92
C CYS A 131 5.89 17.20 7.73
N LEU A 132 5.24 18.27 7.28
CA LEU A 132 5.77 19.62 7.41
C LEU A 132 5.59 20.09 8.86
N GLU A 133 6.65 20.65 9.42
CA GLU A 133 6.66 21.35 10.71
C GLU A 133 7.02 22.80 10.45
N ALA A 134 6.08 23.71 10.69
CA ALA A 134 6.35 25.15 10.73
C ALA A 134 6.49 25.56 12.19
N THR A 135 7.66 26.09 12.55
CA THR A 135 7.92 26.64 13.89
C THR A 135 8.04 28.15 13.80
N ILE A 136 7.27 28.85 14.61
CA ILE A 136 7.32 30.32 14.75
C ILE A 136 8.19 30.65 15.94
N TYR A 137 9.09 31.60 15.75
CA TYR A 137 10.03 32.07 16.75
C TYR A 137 9.80 33.55 17.05
N SER A 138 10.01 33.93 18.31
CA SER A 138 10.22 35.32 18.73
C SER A 138 11.67 35.43 19.20
N GLY A 139 12.52 36.13 18.44
CA GLY A 139 13.96 35.95 18.59
C GLY A 139 14.33 34.48 18.35
N GLU A 140 15.01 33.82 19.29
CA GLU A 140 15.35 32.39 19.20
C GLU A 140 14.39 31.47 19.98
N VAL A 141 13.34 32.03 20.61
CA VAL A 141 12.40 31.24 21.41
C VAL A 141 11.25 30.75 20.54
N PRO A 142 11.01 29.43 20.42
CA PRO A 142 9.86 28.91 19.68
C PRO A 142 8.58 29.23 20.46
N VAL A 143 7.67 29.96 19.84
CA VAL A 143 6.39 30.38 20.44
C VAL A 143 5.21 29.52 19.99
N GLU A 144 5.25 28.98 18.77
CA GLU A 144 4.17 28.19 18.20
C GLU A 144 4.69 27.16 17.20
N ARG A 145 4.03 26.00 17.10
CA ARG A 145 4.34 24.95 16.12
C ARG A 145 3.09 24.42 15.44
N ALA A 146 3.14 24.34 14.11
CA ALA A 146 2.09 23.75 13.30
C ALA A 146 2.62 22.57 12.49
N TYR A 147 1.80 21.53 12.35
CA TYR A 147 2.14 20.32 11.60
C TYR A 147 1.12 20.05 10.50
N LYS A 148 1.60 19.67 9.32
CA LYS A 148 0.74 19.22 8.21
C LYS A 148 1.29 17.93 7.61
N HIS A 149 0.44 16.91 7.55
CA HIS A 149 0.81 15.63 6.95
C HIS A 149 0.99 15.76 5.43
N LEU A 150 1.99 15.07 4.88
CA LEU A 150 2.24 14.96 3.47
C LEU A 150 2.31 13.48 3.07
N ARG A 151 1.57 13.11 2.02
CA ARG A 151 1.68 11.78 1.43
C ARG A 151 2.60 11.82 0.20
N VAL A 152 3.69 11.07 0.25
CA VAL A 152 4.58 10.85 -0.90
C VAL A 152 4.16 9.57 -1.59
N ILE A 153 3.88 9.64 -2.88
CA ILE A 153 3.41 8.53 -3.71
C ILE A 153 4.44 8.30 -4.81
N ARG A 154 4.75 7.04 -5.11
CA ARG A 154 5.47 6.67 -6.33
C ARG A 154 4.51 6.02 -7.31
N ALA A 155 4.60 6.46 -8.56
CA ALA A 155 3.86 5.89 -9.66
C ALA A 155 4.85 5.43 -10.74
N ALA A 156 4.41 4.53 -11.62
CA ALA A 156 5.18 4.16 -12.80
C ALA A 156 5.61 5.39 -13.60
N ALA A 157 6.78 5.31 -14.24
CA ALA A 157 7.25 6.32 -15.16
C ALA A 157 6.24 6.51 -16.31
N THR A 158 6.20 7.71 -16.89
CA THR A 158 5.20 8.05 -17.91
C THR A 158 5.34 7.22 -19.19
N ASP A 159 6.56 6.80 -19.49
CA ASP A 159 6.97 5.97 -20.62
C ASP A 159 7.09 4.47 -20.25
N ALA A 160 6.67 4.08 -19.05
CA ALA A 160 6.75 2.69 -18.62
C ALA A 160 5.72 1.83 -19.38
N ILE A 161 6.20 1.03 -20.33
CA ILE A 161 5.40 0.03 -21.06
C ILE A 161 5.36 -1.30 -20.28
N GLU A 162 6.46 -1.64 -19.61
CA GLU A 162 6.64 -2.80 -18.73
C GLU A 162 5.40 -3.17 -17.87
N PRO A 163 4.71 -2.22 -17.21
CA PRO A 163 3.62 -2.56 -16.30
C PRO A 163 2.35 -3.05 -17.02
N PHE A 164 2.20 -2.76 -18.31
CA PHE A 164 1.06 -3.12 -19.17
C PHE A 164 1.36 -4.31 -20.09
N ARG A 165 2.59 -4.86 -20.03
CA ARG A 165 2.99 -6.01 -20.82
C ARG A 165 2.63 -7.30 -20.11
N ALA A 166 2.04 -8.24 -20.85
CA ALA A 166 1.75 -9.57 -20.33
C ALA A 166 3.03 -10.29 -19.89
N GLU A 167 2.97 -10.93 -18.73
CA GLU A 167 4.01 -11.82 -18.23
C GLU A 167 3.69 -13.23 -18.67
N VAL A 168 4.65 -13.90 -19.30
CA VAL A 168 4.52 -15.29 -19.76
C VAL A 168 5.65 -16.11 -19.17
N SER A 169 5.30 -17.20 -18.49
CA SER A 169 6.23 -18.20 -17.96
C SER A 169 5.96 -19.53 -18.64
N GLN A 170 7.00 -20.09 -19.27
CA GLN A 170 6.93 -21.36 -19.98
C GLN A 170 7.97 -22.32 -19.44
N GLY A 171 7.66 -23.61 -19.47
CA GLY A 171 8.63 -24.64 -19.13
C GLY A 171 8.02 -26.02 -19.13
N THR A 172 8.80 -26.98 -18.68
CA THR A 172 8.41 -28.38 -18.62
C THR A 172 8.40 -28.84 -17.17
N TRP A 173 7.27 -29.38 -16.72
CA TRP A 173 7.17 -29.99 -15.40
C TRP A 173 7.62 -31.46 -15.46
N SER A 174 8.84 -31.72 -14.98
CA SER A 174 9.41 -33.06 -14.81
C SER A 174 9.35 -33.95 -16.07
N ASP A 175 9.53 -33.35 -17.25
CA ASP A 175 9.43 -34.03 -18.57
C ASP A 175 8.06 -34.67 -18.85
N LYS A 176 7.00 -34.23 -18.14
CA LYS A 176 5.64 -34.80 -18.23
C LYS A 176 4.64 -33.89 -18.92
N VAL A 177 4.75 -32.58 -18.68
CA VAL A 177 3.80 -31.59 -19.17
C VAL A 177 4.57 -30.31 -19.49
N ASP A 178 4.48 -29.86 -20.74
CA ASP A 178 4.86 -28.50 -21.08
C ASP A 178 3.74 -27.55 -20.66
N TYR A 179 4.10 -26.44 -20.03
CA TYR A 179 3.16 -25.45 -19.55
C TYR A 179 3.49 -24.06 -20.07
N CYS A 180 2.45 -23.26 -20.27
CA CYS A 180 2.53 -21.82 -20.52
C CYS A 180 1.55 -21.11 -19.59
N PHE A 181 2.08 -20.34 -18.64
CA PHE A 181 1.34 -19.52 -17.69
C PHE A 181 1.41 -18.07 -18.13
N THR A 182 0.26 -17.40 -18.31
CA THR A 182 0.19 -16.02 -18.79
C THR A 182 -0.63 -15.16 -17.83
N VAL A 183 -0.10 -13.99 -17.46
CA VAL A 183 -0.80 -12.92 -16.74
C VAL A 183 -0.82 -11.67 -17.63
N PRO A 184 -1.99 -11.19 -18.08
CA PRO A 184 -2.06 -10.08 -19.03
C PRO A 184 -1.52 -8.73 -18.51
N GLU A 185 -1.70 -8.45 -17.21
CA GLU A 185 -1.34 -7.15 -16.61
C GLU A 185 -0.51 -7.34 -15.35
N LYS A 186 0.59 -6.58 -15.22
CA LYS A 186 1.46 -6.62 -14.04
C LYS A 186 1.02 -5.64 -12.95
N VAL A 187 0.28 -4.60 -13.34
CA VAL A 187 -0.21 -3.57 -12.40
C VAL A 187 -1.65 -3.81 -12.08
N ILE A 188 -1.88 -4.21 -10.83
CA ILE A 188 -3.20 -4.55 -10.35
C ILE A 188 -3.43 -3.75 -9.10
N SER A 189 -4.54 -3.01 -9.09
CA SER A 189 -4.94 -2.22 -7.93
C SER A 189 -5.27 -3.15 -6.76
N PHE A 190 -5.01 -2.69 -5.54
CA PHE A 190 -5.50 -3.39 -4.34
C PHE A 190 -7.03 -3.52 -4.38
N GLY A 191 -7.56 -4.68 -4.00
CA GLY A 191 -8.98 -5.03 -4.20
C GLY A 191 -9.32 -5.50 -5.61
N GLY A 192 -8.35 -5.45 -6.54
CA GLY A 192 -8.50 -5.90 -7.91
C GLY A 192 -8.48 -7.42 -8.07
N VAL A 193 -8.66 -7.85 -9.32
CA VAL A 193 -8.65 -9.25 -9.73
C VAL A 193 -7.50 -9.45 -10.71
N ILE A 194 -6.70 -10.50 -10.51
CA ILE A 194 -5.64 -10.95 -11.41
C ILE A 194 -6.23 -12.00 -12.35
N PRO A 195 -6.50 -11.69 -13.63
CA PRO A 195 -6.80 -12.71 -14.62
C PRO A 195 -5.53 -13.44 -15.01
N PHE A 196 -5.63 -14.75 -15.26
CA PHE A 196 -4.52 -15.55 -15.77
C PHE A 196 -5.02 -16.70 -16.64
N ASN A 197 -4.12 -17.18 -17.52
CA ASN A 197 -4.33 -18.33 -18.38
C ASN A 197 -3.22 -19.35 -18.18
N ILE A 198 -3.58 -20.63 -18.19
CA ILE A 198 -2.65 -21.76 -18.14
C ILE A 198 -2.94 -22.68 -19.33
N LEU A 199 -1.95 -22.86 -20.19
CA LEU A 199 -1.96 -23.87 -21.24
C LEU A 199 -1.08 -25.03 -20.79
N LEU A 200 -1.57 -26.25 -20.95
CA LEU A 200 -0.87 -27.48 -20.58
C LEU A 200 -0.86 -28.44 -21.77
N TYR A 201 0.33 -28.92 -22.10
CA TYR A 201 0.61 -29.83 -23.19
C TYR A 201 1.19 -31.13 -22.62
N PRO A 202 0.48 -32.26 -22.69
CA PRO A 202 0.97 -33.51 -22.16
C PRO A 202 2.13 -34.04 -23.02
N LEU A 203 3.20 -34.49 -22.37
CA LEU A 203 4.34 -35.17 -23.03
C LEU A 203 4.27 -36.69 -22.88
N LEU A 204 3.51 -37.18 -21.89
CA LEU A 204 3.32 -38.60 -21.63
C LEU A 204 1.85 -39.00 -21.77
N MET A 205 1.62 -40.21 -22.28
CA MET A 205 0.29 -40.79 -22.38
C MET A 205 -0.24 -41.21 -21.00
N GLY A 206 -1.55 -41.07 -20.80
CA GLY A 206 -2.23 -41.51 -19.57
C GLY A 206 -2.06 -40.57 -18.38
N LEU A 207 -1.52 -39.37 -18.60
CA LEU A 207 -1.37 -38.38 -17.54
C LEU A 207 -2.74 -37.85 -17.09
N ARG A 208 -2.93 -37.80 -15.78
CA ARG A 208 -4.14 -37.26 -15.15
C ARG A 208 -3.76 -36.11 -14.24
N LEU A 209 -4.26 -34.92 -14.56
CA LEU A 209 -4.08 -33.74 -13.73
C LEU A 209 -5.33 -33.52 -12.90
N ASP A 210 -5.23 -33.66 -11.58
CA ASP A 210 -6.38 -33.54 -10.69
C ASP A 210 -6.71 -32.08 -10.37
N ASN A 211 -5.83 -31.36 -9.67
CA ASN A 211 -6.08 -29.98 -9.23
C ASN A 211 -4.86 -29.10 -9.44
N ILE A 212 -5.09 -27.88 -9.91
CA ILE A 212 -4.10 -26.81 -10.00
C ILE A 212 -4.38 -25.82 -8.86
N THR A 213 -3.36 -25.53 -8.05
CA THR A 213 -3.45 -24.49 -7.01
C THR A 213 -2.60 -23.30 -7.42
N VAL A 214 -3.23 -22.14 -7.55
CA VAL A 214 -2.55 -20.88 -7.85
C VAL A 214 -2.53 -20.00 -6.61
N ARG A 215 -1.39 -19.37 -6.31
CA ARG A 215 -1.21 -18.51 -5.14
C ARG A 215 -0.56 -17.21 -5.55
N VAL A 216 -1.03 -16.11 -4.96
CA VAL A 216 -0.31 -14.84 -4.98
C VAL A 216 0.46 -14.75 -3.67
N ILE A 217 1.79 -14.65 -3.78
CA ILE A 217 2.68 -14.55 -2.62
C ILE A 217 3.31 -13.17 -2.66
N GLU A 218 3.16 -12.43 -1.57
CA GLU A 218 3.91 -11.21 -1.33
C GLU A 218 5.19 -11.57 -0.61
N ASP A 219 6.33 -11.21 -1.18
CA ASP A 219 7.63 -11.21 -0.51
C ASP A 219 8.12 -9.77 -0.38
N ARG A 220 8.43 -9.36 0.85
CA ARG A 220 8.86 -8.00 1.19
C ARG A 220 10.22 -8.05 1.85
N GLN A 221 11.10 -7.19 1.34
CA GLN A 221 12.42 -6.97 1.90
C GLN A 221 12.53 -5.51 2.30
N SER A 222 12.81 -5.23 3.57
CA SER A 222 13.08 -3.86 4.03
C SER A 222 14.50 -3.75 4.58
N LEU A 223 15.25 -2.78 4.08
CA LEU A 223 16.54 -2.38 4.62
C LEU A 223 16.33 -1.12 5.46
N VAL A 224 16.62 -1.22 6.75
CA VAL A 224 16.57 -0.08 7.68
C VAL A 224 17.99 0.17 8.16
N THR A 225 18.61 1.23 7.68
CA THR A 225 19.93 1.65 8.14
C THR A 225 19.76 2.45 9.45
N SER A 226 19.99 1.80 10.58
CA SER A 226 20.18 2.48 11.86
C SER A 226 21.64 2.93 12.01
N ASN A 227 21.89 4.01 12.75
CA ASN A 227 23.25 4.50 13.04
C ASN A 227 24.15 3.46 13.73
N THR A 228 23.56 2.42 14.32
CA THR A 228 24.25 1.23 14.82
C THR A 228 24.33 0.16 13.73
N ALA A 229 25.38 0.27 12.90
CA ALA A 229 26.06 -0.66 11.98
C ALA A 229 25.52 -2.06 11.55
N GLN A 230 24.27 -2.46 11.77
CA GLN A 230 23.73 -3.72 11.22
C GLN A 230 22.33 -3.51 10.64
N SER A 231 22.28 -3.26 9.33
CA SER A 231 21.06 -3.34 8.53
C SER A 231 20.70 -4.82 8.34
N THR A 232 19.94 -5.39 9.27
CA THR A 232 19.36 -6.72 9.06
C THR A 232 18.16 -6.61 8.11
N PRO A 233 18.17 -7.30 6.94
CA PRO A 233 17.05 -7.29 6.03
C PRO A 233 15.86 -7.97 6.71
N ASN A 234 14.73 -7.27 6.79
CA ASN A 234 13.50 -7.93 7.23
C ASN A 234 12.84 -8.58 6.03
N LEU A 235 12.77 -9.91 6.08
CA LEU A 235 12.08 -10.73 5.11
C LEU A 235 10.67 -11.02 5.63
N PHE A 236 9.66 -10.64 4.87
CA PHE A 236 8.27 -10.94 5.16
C PHE A 236 7.64 -11.59 3.95
N THR A 237 7.15 -12.81 4.14
CA THR A 237 6.43 -13.54 3.09
C THR A 237 5.02 -13.87 3.57
N ARG A 238 4.00 -13.58 2.77
CA ARG A 238 2.63 -14.04 3.01
C ARG A 238 1.91 -14.42 1.72
N ILE A 239 0.90 -15.27 1.86
CA ILE A 239 -0.04 -15.57 0.79
C ILE A 239 -1.13 -14.49 0.82
N LEU A 240 -1.29 -13.75 -0.29
CA LEU A 240 -2.34 -12.74 -0.46
C LEU A 240 -3.65 -13.35 -0.95
N ALA A 241 -3.55 -14.35 -1.84
CA ALA A 241 -4.69 -14.97 -2.47
C ALA A 241 -4.37 -16.42 -2.85
N LYS A 242 -5.41 -17.25 -2.92
CA LYS A 242 -5.30 -18.66 -3.31
C LYS A 242 -6.54 -19.06 -4.11
N ALA A 243 -6.32 -19.68 -5.26
CA ALA A 243 -7.37 -20.22 -6.12
C ALA A 243 -7.10 -21.71 -6.38
N TYR A 244 -8.20 -22.46 -6.56
CA TYR A 244 -8.18 -23.87 -6.92
C TYR A 244 -8.89 -24.01 -8.26
N ILE A 245 -8.22 -24.64 -9.20
CA ILE A 245 -8.75 -24.91 -10.54
C ILE A 245 -8.75 -26.42 -10.71
N ASN A 246 -9.88 -26.95 -11.13
CA ASN A 246 -9.95 -28.36 -11.49
C ASN A 246 -9.06 -28.56 -12.71
N GLY A 247 -8.17 -29.54 -12.66
CA GLY A 247 -7.35 -29.88 -13.83
C GLY A 247 -8.23 -30.36 -14.98
N PRO A 248 -7.71 -30.36 -16.22
CA PRO A 248 -8.44 -30.84 -17.39
C PRO A 248 -8.79 -32.34 -17.33
N GLY A 249 -8.36 -33.07 -16.28
CA GLY A 249 -8.63 -34.49 -16.12
C GLY A 249 -7.60 -35.34 -16.86
N LYS A 250 -8.07 -36.31 -17.66
CA LYS A 250 -7.17 -37.17 -18.47
C LYS A 250 -6.70 -36.39 -19.68
N MET A 251 -5.39 -36.34 -19.89
CA MET A 251 -4.76 -35.70 -21.04
C MET A 251 -4.16 -36.77 -21.96
N GLN A 252 -4.43 -36.72 -23.26
CA GLN A 252 -3.89 -37.69 -24.23
C GLN A 252 -2.91 -37.05 -25.22
N VAL A 253 -1.87 -37.81 -25.54
CA VAL A 253 -0.93 -37.47 -26.63
C VAL A 253 -1.36 -38.28 -27.84
N THR A 254 -2.02 -37.67 -28.83
CA THR A 254 -2.33 -38.36 -30.10
C THR A 254 -1.27 -38.02 -31.15
N ARG A 255 -0.96 -38.98 -32.04
CA ARG A 255 0.17 -38.89 -33.00
C ARG A 255 0.11 -37.69 -33.96
N ASP A 256 -1.05 -37.06 -34.12
CA ASP A 256 -1.24 -35.92 -35.02
C ASP A 256 -1.91 -34.69 -34.35
N LYS A 257 -2.27 -34.76 -33.06
CA LYS A 257 -2.88 -33.65 -32.31
C LYS A 257 -2.46 -33.71 -30.84
N HIS A 258 -1.72 -32.70 -30.38
CA HIS A 258 -1.59 -32.45 -28.95
C HIS A 258 -2.96 -32.03 -28.41
N GLU A 259 -3.57 -32.79 -27.50
CA GLU A 259 -4.75 -32.31 -26.78
C GLU A 259 -4.29 -31.22 -25.79
N GLU A 260 -4.67 -29.98 -26.07
CA GLU A 260 -4.34 -28.84 -25.23
C GLU A 260 -5.35 -28.71 -24.08
N GLY A 261 -4.84 -28.66 -22.85
CA GLY A 261 -5.63 -28.28 -21.68
C GLY A 261 -5.56 -26.78 -21.45
N VAL A 262 -6.66 -26.06 -21.66
CA VAL A 262 -6.77 -24.62 -21.34
C VAL A 262 -7.48 -24.44 -20.01
N CYS A 263 -6.83 -23.76 -19.05
CA CYS A 263 -7.39 -23.43 -17.75
C CYS A 263 -7.37 -21.91 -17.54
N LEU A 264 -8.57 -21.32 -17.40
CA LEU A 264 -8.74 -19.89 -17.12
C LEU A 264 -9.07 -19.69 -15.63
N GLY A 265 -8.52 -18.64 -15.04
CA GLY A 265 -8.77 -18.33 -13.64
C GLY A 265 -8.56 -16.86 -13.27
N ASN A 266 -9.13 -16.50 -12.13
CA ASN A 266 -9.09 -15.16 -11.55
C ASN A 266 -8.67 -15.24 -10.07
N LEU A 267 -7.79 -14.35 -9.61
CA LEU A 267 -7.37 -14.23 -8.20
C LEU A 267 -7.70 -12.84 -7.65
N GLY A 268 -8.52 -12.75 -6.61
CA GLY A 268 -8.79 -11.47 -5.94
C GLY A 268 -7.67 -11.09 -4.96
N ILE A 269 -7.14 -9.87 -5.04
CA ILE A 269 -6.16 -9.34 -4.08
C ILE A 269 -6.90 -8.63 -2.95
N VAL A 270 -6.81 -9.15 -1.72
CA VAL A 270 -7.42 -8.49 -0.56
C VAL A 270 -6.48 -7.40 -0.04
N SER A 271 -6.98 -6.17 0.09
CA SER A 271 -6.27 -5.06 0.72
C SER A 271 -6.00 -5.37 2.20
N PRO A 272 -4.77 -5.19 2.71
CA PRO A 272 -4.46 -5.39 4.12
C PRO A 272 -4.96 -4.26 5.04
N ILE A 273 -5.56 -3.21 4.49
CA ILE A 273 -6.03 -2.05 5.26
C ILE A 273 -7.44 -2.35 5.80
N THR A 274 -7.46 -2.81 7.06
CA THR A 274 -8.57 -2.75 8.02
C THR A 274 -9.93 -3.28 7.54
N SER A 275 -10.19 -4.58 7.76
CA SER A 275 -11.57 -5.04 7.99
C SER A 275 -11.77 -5.29 9.48
N THR A 276 -12.24 -4.26 10.19
CA THR A 276 -13.06 -4.47 11.39
C THR A 276 -14.51 -4.64 10.93
N HIS A 277 -14.80 -5.71 10.20
CA HIS A 277 -16.17 -6.17 10.02
C HIS A 277 -16.17 -7.69 10.10
N LYS A 278 -16.86 -8.21 11.12
CA LYS A 278 -17.13 -9.64 11.29
C LYS A 278 -17.69 -10.20 9.98
N PRO A 279 -17.30 -11.41 9.53
CA PRO A 279 -17.94 -12.05 8.41
C PRO A 279 -19.41 -12.29 8.75
N GLN A 280 -20.31 -11.55 8.08
CA GLN A 280 -21.71 -11.95 7.99
C GLN A 280 -21.77 -13.23 7.15
N ARG A 281 -22.55 -14.18 7.65
CA ARG A 281 -22.78 -15.50 7.03
C ARG A 281 -23.23 -15.31 5.57
N PRO A 282 -22.87 -16.24 4.66
CA PRO A 282 -23.33 -16.16 3.28
C PRO A 282 -24.85 -16.22 3.23
N CYS A 283 -25.45 -15.24 2.55
CA CYS A 283 -26.86 -15.24 2.19
C CYS A 283 -27.16 -16.47 1.32
N SER A 284 -28.19 -17.20 1.73
CA SER A 284 -28.75 -18.35 1.02
C SER A 284 -29.30 -17.90 -0.34
N ILE A 285 -28.92 -18.63 -1.38
CA ILE A 285 -29.47 -18.52 -2.73
C ILE A 285 -30.97 -18.89 -2.65
N HIS A 286 -31.84 -17.90 -2.86
CA HIS A 286 -33.25 -18.12 -3.11
C HIS A 286 -33.42 -18.81 -4.49
N ARG A 287 -33.74 -20.11 -4.47
CA ARG A 287 -34.31 -20.80 -5.65
C ARG A 287 -35.74 -20.32 -5.84
N SER A 288 -35.98 -19.57 -6.91
CA SER A 288 -37.31 -19.33 -7.45
C SER A 288 -37.95 -20.68 -7.84
N ARG A 289 -39.08 -21.01 -7.21
CA ARG A 289 -39.94 -22.15 -7.55
C ARG A 289 -40.94 -21.67 -8.60
N ASN A 290 -40.87 -22.22 -9.81
CA ASN A 290 -41.99 -22.17 -10.75
C ASN A 290 -43.03 -23.24 -10.36
N HIS A 291 -44.27 -22.78 -10.19
CA HIS A 291 -45.46 -23.58 -10.05
C HIS A 291 -45.99 -23.99 -11.44
N GLN A 292 -46.26 -25.28 -11.62
CA GLN A 292 -47.27 -25.95 -12.46
C GLN A 292 -46.96 -27.46 -12.32
N GLY A 293 -47.82 -28.41 -11.97
CA GLY A 293 -49.25 -28.50 -11.73
C GLY A 293 -49.63 -29.98 -11.96
N ARG A 294 -50.59 -30.51 -11.17
CA ARG A 294 -51.28 -31.83 -11.27
C ARG A 294 -50.51 -33.02 -10.65
N SER A 295 -50.96 -33.74 -9.61
CA SER A 295 -52.25 -34.36 -9.22
C SER A 295 -52.18 -35.89 -9.38
N CYS A 296 -52.08 -36.66 -8.28
CA CYS A 296 -53.05 -37.69 -7.85
C CYS A 296 -52.47 -38.74 -6.85
N ARG A 297 -53.23 -38.93 -5.75
CA ARG A 297 -53.52 -40.17 -4.95
C ARG A 297 -52.38 -40.84 -4.16
N ARG A 298 -52.42 -40.76 -2.82
CA ARG A 298 -53.04 -41.70 -1.81
C ARG A 298 -52.36 -43.08 -1.76
N SER A 299 -51.61 -43.35 -0.68
CA SER A 299 -52.01 -44.28 0.42
C SER A 299 -50.84 -44.55 1.40
N ASP A 300 -51.17 -44.41 2.68
CA ASP A 300 -50.65 -45.03 3.91
C ASP A 300 -49.43 -45.97 3.86
N HIS A 301 -48.46 -45.78 4.77
CA HIS A 301 -48.28 -46.66 5.94
C HIS A 301 -47.18 -46.16 6.89
N ARG A 302 -47.47 -46.27 8.20
CA ARG A 302 -46.58 -46.18 9.36
C ARG A 302 -45.41 -47.17 9.28
N PHE A 303 -44.27 -46.89 9.90
CA PHE A 303 -43.78 -47.64 11.07
C PHE A 303 -42.60 -46.94 11.77
N GLU A 304 -42.59 -47.11 13.09
CA GLU A 304 -41.67 -46.57 14.09
C GLU A 304 -40.25 -47.16 14.04
N GLU A 305 -39.31 -46.35 14.52
CA GLU A 305 -38.13 -46.57 15.40
C GLU A 305 -37.71 -48.01 15.84
N PRO A 306 -36.47 -48.20 16.35
CA PRO A 306 -35.56 -47.23 17.00
C PRO A 306 -34.23 -46.92 16.30
#